data_AF-A0A9Q1DCF8-F1
#
_entry.id   AF-A0A9Q1DCF8-F1
#
_cell.length_a   1.000
_cell.length_b   1.000
_cell.length_c   1.000
_cell.angle_alpha   90.00
_cell.angle_beta   90.00
_cell.angle_gamma   90.00
#
_symmetry.space_group_name_H-M   'P 1'
#
loop_
_entity.id
_entity.type
_entity.pdbx_description
1 polymer ?
#
loop_
_entity_poly.entity_id
_entity_poly.type
_entity_poly.pdbx_seq_one_letter_code
_entity_poly.pdbx_strand_id
1 'polypeptide(L)'
;MLWMSVMWAAVLGRCWLASGYDLTAEDQDVIVERHNYFRSVVQPTATNMRRVSWDESLARMAAGYVTKCVWEHNPDLKDAGENLYATNGPFSASQAVTGWYLEHLDYSYHNDTCEEDKLCGHYTQVVWSHTTFVGCSTHLCEEVAGLTLSHVTLLVCNYFPPGNYEGVLPYEEGEPCSNCPNDLHCEGNICVDEPPSATEGTTEGPQPGTDGPSIREPCHGDRQEPRRRDRREPHCRDGREPHCRDGREPHCRDGREPHCRDGGECFPLR
;
A
#
# COMPACT_ATOMS: atom_id res chain seq x y z
N MET A 1 -1.45 41.86 56.38
CA MET A 1 -1.68 41.85 54.93
C MET A 1 -1.10 40.55 54.39
N LEU A 2 -1.96 39.57 54.08
CA LEU A 2 -1.56 38.29 53.51
C LEU A 2 -1.12 38.50 52.05
N TRP A 3 0.02 37.94 51.66
CA TRP A 3 0.35 37.73 50.26
C TRP A 3 0.30 36.22 49.99
N MET A 4 -0.77 35.78 49.34
CA MET A 4 -0.89 34.44 48.78
C MET A 4 -0.20 34.42 47.42
N SER A 5 0.92 33.71 47.31
CA SER A 5 1.54 33.40 46.01
C SER A 5 0.83 32.19 45.42
N VAL A 6 0.08 32.39 44.35
CA VAL A 6 -0.57 31.32 43.57
C VAL A 6 0.48 30.70 42.66
N MET A 7 0.90 29.46 42.94
CA MET A 7 1.67 28.65 42.00
C MET A 7 0.73 28.13 40.91
N TRP A 8 0.85 28.69 39.70
CA TRP A 8 0.29 28.06 38.51
C TRP A 8 1.21 26.92 38.08
N ALA A 9 0.87 25.69 38.47
CA ALA A 9 1.47 24.52 37.87
C ALA A 9 0.87 24.35 36.47
N ALA A 10 1.58 24.84 35.45
CA ALA A 10 1.29 24.47 34.06
C ALA A 10 1.60 22.97 33.91
N VAL A 11 0.56 22.13 33.92
CA VAL A 11 0.66 20.75 33.47
C VAL A 11 0.84 20.81 31.96
N LEU A 12 2.09 20.91 31.52
CA LEU A 12 2.45 20.63 30.13
C LEU A 12 2.12 19.16 29.90
N GLY A 13 0.97 18.93 29.27
CA GLY A 13 0.61 17.62 28.74
C GLY A 13 1.76 17.16 27.85
N ARG A 14 2.53 16.20 28.34
CA ARG A 14 3.45 15.46 27.49
C ARG A 14 2.58 14.75 26.47
N CYS A 15 2.59 15.25 25.24
CA CYS A 15 2.20 14.44 24.10
C CYS A 15 3.25 13.33 24.03
N TRP A 16 2.98 12.21 24.70
CA TRP A 16 3.71 10.99 24.49
C TRP A 16 3.41 10.60 23.04
N LEU A 17 4.30 10.95 22.13
CA LEU A 17 4.38 10.25 20.85
C LEU A 17 4.74 8.82 21.25
N ALA A 18 3.73 7.96 21.36
CA ALA A 18 3.96 6.53 21.47
C ALA A 18 4.72 6.15 20.19
N SER A 19 6.01 5.89 20.32
CA SER A 19 6.84 5.34 19.26
C SER A 19 6.53 3.85 19.11
N GLY A 20 5.24 3.52 18.95
CA GLY A 20 4.81 2.28 18.33
C GLY A 20 5.01 2.44 16.84
N TYR A 21 5.55 1.43 16.17
CA TYR A 21 5.55 1.41 14.71
C TYR A 21 4.10 1.31 14.26
N ASP A 22 3.48 2.43 13.93
CA ASP A 22 2.23 2.48 13.17
C ASP A 22 2.57 2.29 11.68
N LEU A 23 1.73 1.54 10.96
CA LEU A 23 1.87 1.40 9.52
C LEU A 23 1.81 2.77 8.84
N THR A 24 2.81 3.07 8.01
CA THR A 24 2.80 4.27 7.17
C THR A 24 1.90 4.07 5.95
N ALA A 25 1.52 5.16 5.27
CA ALA A 25 0.80 5.04 3.99
C ALA A 25 1.58 4.23 2.94
N GLU A 26 2.91 4.33 2.94
CA GLU A 26 3.79 3.52 2.10
C GLU A 26 3.67 2.02 2.45
N ASP A 27 3.61 1.67 3.73
CA ASP A 27 3.40 0.28 4.14
C ASP A 27 2.02 -0.25 3.70
N GLN A 28 0.98 0.58 3.75
CA GLN A 28 -0.36 0.20 3.29
C GLN A 28 -0.36 -0.10 1.78
N ASP A 29 0.29 0.78 0.99
CA ASP A 29 0.46 0.58 -0.45
C ASP A 29 1.23 -0.70 -0.73
N VAL A 30 2.34 -0.95 -0.02
CA VAL A 30 3.14 -2.17 -0.15
C VAL A 30 2.32 -3.42 0.20
N ILE A 31 1.47 -3.37 1.23
CA ILE A 31 0.59 -4.49 1.57
C ILE A 31 -0.34 -4.78 0.40
N VAL A 32 -1.06 -3.78 -0.12
CA VAL A 32 -2.01 -3.96 -1.23
C VAL A 32 -1.32 -4.41 -2.51
N GLU A 33 -0.20 -3.78 -2.88
CA GLU A 33 0.59 -4.12 -4.05
C GLU A 33 1.05 -5.57 -3.97
N ARG A 34 1.60 -5.99 -2.82
CA ARG A 34 2.15 -7.33 -2.65
C ARG A 34 1.06 -8.40 -2.68
N HIS A 35 -0.12 -8.14 -2.11
CA HIS A 35 -1.28 -9.01 -2.24
C HIS A 35 -1.66 -9.19 -3.71
N ASN A 36 -1.84 -8.09 -4.44
CA ASN A 36 -2.28 -8.14 -5.85
C ASN A 36 -1.21 -8.78 -6.76
N TYR A 37 0.07 -8.55 -6.49
CA TYR A 37 1.16 -9.25 -7.18
C TYR A 37 1.09 -10.76 -6.99
N PHE A 38 0.91 -11.24 -5.76
CA PHE A 38 0.82 -12.67 -5.51
C PHE A 38 -0.43 -13.32 -6.09
N ARG A 39 -1.54 -12.60 -6.07
CA ARG A 39 -2.81 -13.01 -6.67
C ARG A 39 -2.72 -13.16 -8.20
N SER A 40 -1.87 -12.38 -8.88
CA SER A 40 -1.70 -12.48 -10.35
C SER A 40 -0.76 -13.59 -10.82
N VAL A 41 -0.01 -14.22 -9.90
CA VAL A 41 1.02 -15.23 -10.22
C VAL A 41 0.76 -16.58 -9.56
N VAL A 42 -0.46 -16.82 -9.05
CA VAL A 42 -0.85 -18.10 -8.45
C VAL A 42 -0.73 -19.25 -9.43
N GLN A 43 -0.38 -20.42 -8.90
CA GLN A 43 -0.31 -21.69 -9.64
C GLN A 43 -1.08 -22.77 -8.86
N PRO A 44 -2.07 -23.44 -9.47
CA PRO A 44 -2.55 -23.23 -10.85
C PRO A 44 -3.18 -21.84 -11.06
N THR A 45 -3.34 -21.41 -12.31
CA THR A 45 -3.89 -20.09 -12.63
C THR A 45 -5.37 -19.99 -12.24
N ALA A 46 -5.83 -18.77 -11.91
CA ALA A 46 -7.17 -18.53 -11.39
C ALA A 46 -8.10 -17.85 -12.40
N THR A 47 -9.32 -18.36 -12.60
CA THR A 47 -10.31 -17.77 -13.51
C THR A 47 -10.99 -16.52 -12.95
N ASN A 48 -11.08 -16.41 -11.61
CA ASN A 48 -11.97 -15.50 -10.91
C ASN A 48 -11.26 -14.64 -9.85
N MET A 49 -9.93 -14.53 -9.90
CA MET A 49 -9.14 -13.82 -8.89
C MET A 49 -9.42 -12.32 -8.90
N ARG A 50 -9.99 -11.77 -7.82
CA ARG A 50 -10.31 -10.33 -7.75
C ARG A 50 -9.17 -9.49 -7.20
N ARG A 51 -9.07 -8.22 -7.60
CA ARG A 51 -8.18 -7.24 -6.95
C ARG A 51 -8.59 -7.02 -5.49
N VAL A 52 -7.59 -6.84 -4.64
CA VAL A 52 -7.74 -6.37 -3.26
C VAL A 52 -7.41 -4.88 -3.19
N SER A 53 -8.19 -4.14 -2.39
CA SER A 53 -7.96 -2.73 -2.06
C SER A 53 -7.84 -2.54 -0.56
N TRP A 54 -7.26 -1.41 -0.14
CA TRP A 54 -7.18 -1.07 1.28
C TRP A 54 -8.57 -0.69 1.83
N ASP A 55 -8.88 -1.14 3.04
CA ASP A 55 -10.08 -0.73 3.77
C ASP A 55 -9.73 -0.21 5.17
N GLU A 56 -10.06 1.07 5.39
CA GLU A 56 -9.79 1.77 6.65
C GLU A 56 -10.59 1.23 7.85
N SER A 57 -11.73 0.58 7.62
CA SER A 57 -12.52 -0.02 8.70
C SER A 57 -11.89 -1.33 9.17
N LEU A 58 -11.37 -2.15 8.26
CA LEU A 58 -10.58 -3.34 8.56
C LEU A 58 -9.30 -2.99 9.31
N ALA A 59 -8.60 -1.93 8.88
CA ALA A 59 -7.40 -1.43 9.54
C ALA A 59 -7.67 -0.95 10.97
N ARG A 60 -8.78 -0.22 11.19
CA ARG A 60 -9.22 0.18 12.55
C ARG A 60 -9.56 -1.00 13.44
N MET A 61 -10.17 -2.05 12.89
CA MET A 61 -10.41 -3.29 13.65
C MET A 61 -9.10 -3.97 14.03
N ALA A 62 -8.13 -4.05 13.10
CA ALA A 62 -6.81 -4.59 13.37
C ALA A 62 -6.09 -3.78 14.46
N ALA A 63 -6.16 -2.45 14.39
CA ALA A 63 -5.57 -1.53 15.37
C ALA A 63 -6.12 -1.75 16.78
N GLY A 64 -7.43 -1.98 16.90
CA GLY A 64 -8.05 -2.27 18.20
C GLY A 64 -7.64 -3.61 18.81
N TYR A 65 -7.17 -4.56 17.99
CA TYR A 65 -6.78 -5.89 18.45
C TYR A 65 -5.27 -6.03 18.67
N VAL A 66 -4.44 -5.51 17.76
CA VAL A 66 -2.98 -5.70 17.77
C VAL A 66 -2.31 -5.17 19.05
N THR A 67 -2.89 -4.15 19.70
CA THR A 67 -2.40 -3.59 20.97
C THR A 67 -2.57 -4.53 22.17
N LYS A 68 -3.31 -5.63 22.02
CA LYS A 68 -3.45 -6.65 23.08
C LYS A 68 -2.19 -7.49 23.25
N CYS A 69 -1.27 -7.48 22.28
CA CYS A 69 -0.02 -8.24 22.33
C CYS A 69 -0.23 -9.73 22.63
N VAL A 70 -1.14 -10.37 21.88
CA VAL A 70 -1.44 -11.81 21.98
C VAL A 70 -1.20 -12.47 20.62
N TRP A 71 -0.56 -13.63 20.62
CA TRP A 71 -0.34 -14.46 19.43
C TRP A 71 -1.51 -15.43 19.24
N GLU A 72 -2.70 -14.86 19.06
CA GLU A 72 -3.96 -15.59 18.87
C GLU A 72 -4.89 -14.76 17.98
N HIS A 73 -5.72 -15.43 17.18
CA HIS A 73 -6.71 -14.77 16.34
C HIS A 73 -7.76 -14.01 17.14
N ASN A 74 -8.28 -12.92 16.59
CA ASN A 74 -9.30 -12.10 17.25
C ASN A 74 -10.62 -12.88 17.42
N PRO A 75 -11.02 -13.25 18.66
CA PRO A 75 -12.22 -14.06 18.87
C PRO A 75 -13.53 -13.29 18.62
N ASP A 76 -13.46 -11.96 18.53
CA ASP A 76 -14.61 -11.10 18.28
C ASP A 76 -14.78 -10.75 16.79
N LEU A 77 -13.93 -11.30 15.91
CA LEU A 77 -13.99 -11.10 14.47
C LEU A 77 -15.14 -11.92 13.87
N LYS A 78 -16.26 -11.25 13.55
CA LYS A 78 -17.49 -11.95 13.15
C LYS A 78 -17.53 -12.31 11.67
N ASP A 79 -17.21 -11.34 10.82
CA ASP A 79 -17.47 -11.41 9.38
C ASP A 79 -16.24 -11.05 8.54
N ALA A 80 -15.04 -11.24 9.08
CA ALA A 80 -13.77 -10.95 8.40
C ALA A 80 -12.76 -12.08 8.62
N GLY A 81 -11.83 -12.25 7.69
CA GLY A 81 -10.68 -13.14 7.83
C GLY A 81 -9.52 -12.41 8.52
N GLU A 82 -8.49 -13.14 8.97
CA GLU A 82 -7.36 -12.54 9.68
C GLU A 82 -6.05 -13.29 9.41
N ASN A 83 -4.96 -12.55 9.20
CA ASN A 83 -3.61 -13.07 9.24
C ASN A 83 -2.79 -12.31 10.29
N LEU A 84 -1.93 -13.04 11.02
CA LEU A 84 -0.99 -12.49 11.99
C LEU A 84 0.45 -12.67 11.48
N TYR A 85 1.31 -11.72 11.79
CA TYR A 85 2.75 -11.81 11.56
C TYR A 85 3.50 -11.21 12.74
N ALA A 86 4.60 -11.85 13.14
CA ALA A 86 5.43 -11.40 14.25
C ALA A 86 6.91 -11.39 13.85
N THR A 87 7.63 -10.34 14.25
CA THR A 87 9.08 -10.26 14.10
C THR A 87 9.69 -9.53 15.28
N ASN A 88 10.84 -10.01 15.78
CA ASN A 88 11.69 -9.28 16.74
C ASN A 88 12.84 -8.53 16.05
N GLY A 89 12.86 -8.53 14.71
CA GLY A 89 13.77 -7.73 13.88
C GLY A 89 13.07 -6.48 13.32
N PRO A 90 13.73 -5.75 12.40
CA PRO A 90 13.11 -4.66 11.68
C PRO A 90 11.83 -5.12 10.96
N PHE A 91 10.75 -4.36 11.11
CA PHE A 91 9.51 -4.63 10.41
C PHE A 91 9.63 -4.32 8.91
N SER A 92 9.02 -5.17 8.08
CA SER A 92 8.85 -4.94 6.65
C SER A 92 7.50 -5.51 6.21
N ALA A 93 6.61 -4.64 5.74
CA ALA A 93 5.32 -5.02 5.19
C ALA A 93 5.45 -6.04 4.04
N SER A 94 6.40 -5.81 3.14
CA SER A 94 6.68 -6.72 2.02
C SER A 94 7.11 -8.11 2.49
N GLN A 95 7.97 -8.20 3.52
CA GLN A 95 8.38 -9.48 4.08
C GLN A 95 7.23 -10.20 4.79
N ALA A 96 6.37 -9.48 5.50
CA ALA A 96 5.21 -10.07 6.15
C ALA A 96 4.26 -10.76 5.15
N VAL A 97 3.84 -10.03 4.11
CA VAL A 97 2.95 -10.57 3.07
C VAL A 97 3.65 -11.68 2.27
N THR A 98 4.95 -11.54 2.01
CA THR A 98 5.74 -12.60 1.36
C THR A 98 5.82 -13.86 2.22
N GLY A 99 6.00 -13.72 3.53
CA GLY A 99 6.03 -14.84 4.47
C GLY A 99 4.72 -15.63 4.44
N TRP A 100 3.57 -14.95 4.48
CA TRP A 100 2.26 -15.58 4.32
C TRP A 100 2.12 -16.29 2.98
N TYR A 101 2.53 -15.64 1.89
CA TYR A 101 2.44 -16.25 0.56
C TYR A 101 3.29 -17.51 0.44
N LEU A 102 4.50 -17.53 1.01
CA LEU A 102 5.45 -18.65 0.88
C LEU A 102 4.96 -19.97 1.49
N GLU A 103 3.90 -19.95 2.31
CA GLU A 103 3.22 -21.18 2.74
C GLU A 103 2.66 -21.99 1.55
N HIS A 104 2.52 -21.39 0.36
CA HIS A 104 2.15 -22.11 -0.87
C HIS A 104 3.11 -23.27 -1.20
N LEU A 105 4.34 -23.25 -0.69
CA LEU A 105 5.32 -24.31 -0.88
C LEU A 105 4.91 -25.62 -0.19
N ASP A 106 4.12 -25.50 0.88
CA ASP A 106 3.63 -26.61 1.70
C ASP A 106 2.14 -26.91 1.41
N TYR A 107 1.50 -26.22 0.44
CA TYR A 107 0.08 -26.36 0.11
C TYR A 107 -0.15 -27.09 -1.21
N SER A 108 -1.06 -28.08 -1.20
CA SER A 108 -1.51 -28.82 -2.37
C SER A 108 -2.90 -28.35 -2.81
N TYR A 109 -2.97 -27.58 -3.90
CA TYR A 109 -4.23 -27.02 -4.40
C TYR A 109 -5.29 -28.08 -4.71
N HIS A 110 -4.98 -29.09 -5.52
CA HIS A 110 -6.01 -30.07 -5.96
C HIS A 110 -6.54 -30.96 -4.83
N ASN A 111 -5.78 -31.11 -3.75
CA ASN A 111 -6.18 -31.93 -2.61
C ASN A 111 -6.80 -31.09 -1.48
N ASP A 112 -6.69 -29.76 -1.55
CA ASP A 112 -7.05 -28.85 -0.46
C ASP A 112 -6.36 -29.24 0.87
N THR A 113 -5.06 -29.56 0.79
CA THR A 113 -4.28 -30.03 1.94
C THR A 113 -3.01 -29.22 2.15
N CYS A 114 -2.70 -28.95 3.41
CA CYS A 114 -1.39 -28.48 3.86
C CYS A 114 -0.53 -29.67 4.31
N GLU A 115 0.79 -29.60 4.12
CA GLU A 115 1.72 -30.59 4.68
C GLU A 115 1.57 -30.73 6.20
N GLU A 116 1.90 -31.91 6.73
CA GLU A 116 1.84 -32.19 8.17
C GLU A 116 2.77 -31.24 8.94
N ASP A 117 2.30 -30.73 10.09
CA ASP A 117 2.98 -29.74 10.93
C ASP A 117 3.29 -28.38 10.26
N LYS A 118 2.67 -28.08 9.11
CA LYS A 118 2.76 -26.78 8.41
C LYS A 118 1.50 -25.94 8.59
N LEU A 119 1.64 -24.66 8.25
CA LEU A 119 0.54 -23.70 8.18
C LEU A 119 0.40 -23.24 6.74
N CYS A 120 -0.82 -23.25 6.20
CA CYS A 120 -1.14 -22.78 4.86
C CYS A 120 -2.33 -21.79 4.84
N GLY A 121 -2.89 -21.50 6.02
CA GLY A 121 -4.04 -20.63 6.19
C GLY A 121 -3.74 -19.18 5.79
N HIS A 122 -2.51 -18.72 6.02
CA HIS A 122 -2.15 -17.36 5.64
C HIS A 122 -2.02 -17.23 4.13
N TYR A 123 -1.41 -18.22 3.45
CA TYR A 123 -1.34 -18.26 1.99
C TYR A 123 -2.74 -18.25 1.39
N THR A 124 -3.59 -19.21 1.78
CA THR A 124 -4.94 -19.38 1.22
C THR A 124 -5.79 -18.11 1.40
N GLN A 125 -5.64 -17.39 2.51
CA GLN A 125 -6.30 -16.09 2.70
C GLN A 125 -5.75 -15.00 1.77
N VAL A 126 -4.43 -14.91 1.58
CA VAL A 126 -3.80 -13.94 0.65
C VAL A 126 -4.34 -14.12 -0.77
N VAL A 127 -4.50 -15.37 -1.20
CA VAL A 127 -4.96 -15.73 -2.55
C VAL A 127 -6.46 -16.05 -2.63
N TRP A 128 -7.25 -15.67 -1.63
CA TRP A 128 -8.69 -15.95 -1.65
C TRP A 128 -9.41 -15.08 -2.69
N SER A 129 -9.88 -15.68 -3.79
CA SER A 129 -10.45 -15.00 -4.96
C SER A 129 -11.57 -14.01 -4.62
N HIS A 130 -12.42 -14.36 -3.65
CA HIS A 130 -13.58 -13.55 -3.27
C HIS A 130 -13.23 -12.39 -2.32
N THR A 131 -12.09 -12.43 -1.64
CA THR A 131 -11.63 -11.34 -0.78
C THR A 131 -11.21 -10.16 -1.65
N THR A 132 -11.75 -8.97 -1.36
CA THR A 132 -11.47 -7.73 -2.13
C THR A 132 -10.97 -6.59 -1.28
N PHE A 133 -10.95 -6.75 0.04
CA PHE A 133 -10.48 -5.72 0.96
C PHE A 133 -9.52 -6.31 1.98
N VAL A 134 -8.48 -5.54 2.28
CA VAL A 134 -7.54 -5.81 3.38
C VAL A 134 -7.32 -4.53 4.18
N GLY A 135 -7.20 -4.65 5.50
CA GLY A 135 -6.78 -3.55 6.34
C GLY A 135 -6.01 -4.06 7.54
N CYS A 136 -4.89 -3.42 7.84
CA CYS A 136 -3.91 -3.92 8.79
C CYS A 136 -3.50 -2.88 9.81
N SER A 137 -2.90 -3.34 10.90
CA SER A 137 -2.22 -2.50 11.89
C SER A 137 -1.06 -3.23 12.53
N THR A 138 -0.04 -2.48 12.94
CA THR A 138 1.12 -2.98 13.68
C THR A 138 1.14 -2.46 15.11
N HIS A 139 1.80 -3.19 16.00
CA HIS A 139 2.15 -2.72 17.33
C HIS A 139 3.47 -3.33 17.80
N LEU A 140 4.31 -2.51 18.45
CA LEU A 140 5.52 -3.00 19.11
C LEU A 140 5.18 -3.44 20.53
N CYS A 141 5.30 -4.74 20.78
CA CYS A 141 5.03 -5.39 22.06
C CYS A 141 6.35 -5.72 22.76
N GLU A 142 6.50 -5.32 24.02
CA GLU A 142 7.63 -5.73 24.86
C GLU A 142 7.66 -7.26 25.03
N GLU A 143 6.48 -7.85 25.26
CA GLU A 143 6.24 -9.29 25.30
C GLU A 143 4.93 -9.58 24.57
N VAL A 144 4.83 -10.75 23.92
CA VAL A 144 3.60 -11.21 23.28
C VAL A 144 3.16 -12.51 23.95
N ALA A 145 1.95 -12.53 24.52
CA ALA A 145 1.41 -13.74 25.11
C ALA A 145 1.28 -14.83 24.03
N GLY A 146 1.84 -16.02 24.29
CA GLY A 146 1.91 -17.12 23.32
C GLY A 146 3.25 -17.21 22.58
N LEU A 147 4.12 -16.21 22.69
CA LEU A 147 5.50 -16.24 22.16
C LEU A 147 6.52 -16.13 23.30
N THR A 148 7.70 -16.72 23.10
CA THR A 148 8.84 -16.61 24.04
C THR A 148 9.81 -15.48 23.66
N LEU A 149 9.41 -14.61 22.72
CA LEU A 149 10.21 -13.52 22.19
C LEU A 149 9.84 -12.19 22.87
N SER A 150 10.85 -11.33 23.03
CA SER A 150 10.68 -9.96 23.50
C SER A 150 10.85 -8.95 22.37
N HIS A 151 10.31 -7.73 22.51
CA HIS A 151 10.40 -6.64 21.53
C HIS A 151 9.89 -7.07 20.14
N VAL A 152 8.69 -7.62 20.11
CA VAL A 152 8.05 -8.15 18.89
C VAL A 152 7.19 -7.06 18.26
N THR A 153 7.44 -6.76 16.99
CA THR A 153 6.44 -6.07 16.16
C THR A 153 5.43 -7.10 15.68
N LEU A 154 4.19 -6.97 16.19
CA LEU A 154 3.05 -7.75 15.76
C LEU A 154 2.30 -6.99 14.66
N LEU A 155 1.95 -7.66 13.58
CA LEU A 155 1.08 -7.19 12.50
C LEU A 155 -0.20 -8.04 12.52
N VAL A 156 -1.34 -7.38 12.47
CA VAL A 156 -2.66 -8.01 12.24
C VAL A 156 -3.22 -7.43 10.96
N CYS A 157 -3.65 -8.29 10.04
CA CYS A 157 -4.37 -7.90 8.82
C CYS A 157 -5.73 -8.59 8.79
N ASN A 158 -6.81 -7.80 8.62
CA ASN A 158 -8.16 -8.30 8.44
C ASN A 158 -8.56 -8.27 6.96
N TYR A 159 -9.41 -9.22 6.55
CA TYR A 159 -9.82 -9.44 5.17
C TYR A 159 -11.34 -9.46 5.02
N PHE A 160 -11.87 -8.83 3.96
CA PHE A 160 -13.29 -8.86 3.65
C PHE A 160 -13.58 -9.02 2.15
N PRO A 161 -14.58 -9.84 1.76
CA PRO A 161 -15.18 -10.92 2.54
C PRO A 161 -14.13 -11.91 3.09
N PRO A 162 -14.44 -12.67 4.16
CA PRO A 162 -13.51 -13.64 4.73
C PRO A 162 -13.23 -14.78 3.74
N GLY A 163 -12.03 -15.35 3.83
CA GLY A 163 -11.64 -16.55 3.12
C GLY A 163 -11.65 -17.80 4.00
N ASN A 164 -10.94 -18.83 3.54
CA ASN A 164 -10.63 -20.06 4.27
C ASN A 164 -11.88 -20.82 4.75
N TYR A 165 -12.91 -20.89 3.91
CA TYR A 165 -14.06 -21.76 4.18
C TYR A 165 -13.66 -23.23 4.05
N GLU A 166 -14.05 -24.04 5.05
CA GLU A 166 -13.74 -25.47 5.09
C GLU A 166 -14.25 -26.20 3.84
N GLY A 167 -13.34 -26.92 3.16
CA GLY A 167 -13.63 -27.68 1.95
C GLY A 167 -13.86 -26.84 0.70
N VAL A 168 -13.44 -25.56 0.70
CA VAL A 168 -13.54 -24.65 -0.43
C VAL A 168 -12.15 -24.21 -0.84
N LEU A 169 -11.82 -24.38 -2.13
CA LEU A 169 -10.56 -23.92 -2.69
C LEU A 169 -10.48 -22.38 -2.71
N PRO A 170 -9.27 -21.80 -2.59
CA PRO A 170 -9.11 -20.35 -2.50
C PRO A 170 -9.54 -19.60 -3.77
N TYR A 171 -9.46 -20.25 -4.93
CA TYR A 171 -9.85 -19.70 -6.23
C TYR A 171 -10.25 -20.84 -7.17
N GLU A 172 -10.88 -20.52 -8.29
CA GLU A 172 -11.23 -21.48 -9.34
C GLU A 172 -10.09 -21.60 -10.35
N GLU A 173 -9.60 -22.81 -10.59
CA GLU A 173 -8.54 -23.08 -11.57
C GLU A 173 -9.01 -22.89 -13.02
N GLY A 174 -8.19 -22.23 -13.84
CA GLY A 174 -8.37 -22.14 -15.29
C GLY A 174 -7.68 -20.94 -15.91
N GLU A 175 -8.09 -20.58 -17.13
CA GLU A 175 -7.52 -19.44 -17.86
C GLU A 175 -7.74 -18.14 -17.05
N PRO A 176 -6.69 -17.33 -16.81
CA PRO A 176 -6.81 -16.07 -16.09
C PRO A 176 -7.98 -15.20 -16.56
N CYS A 177 -8.75 -14.68 -15.61
CA CYS A 177 -9.90 -13.81 -15.87
C CYS A 177 -11.05 -14.41 -16.69
N SER A 178 -11.05 -15.72 -17.00
CA SER A 178 -12.12 -16.35 -17.79
C SER A 178 -13.47 -16.43 -17.07
N ASN A 179 -13.50 -16.18 -15.74
CA ASN A 179 -14.71 -16.14 -14.93
C ASN A 179 -14.75 -14.89 -14.02
N CYS A 180 -14.41 -13.71 -14.57
CA CYS A 180 -14.63 -12.45 -13.87
C CYS A 180 -16.13 -12.12 -13.75
N PRO A 181 -16.60 -11.60 -12.60
CA PRO A 181 -17.95 -11.03 -12.45
C PRO A 181 -18.26 -9.96 -13.51
N ASN A 182 -19.55 -9.83 -13.89
CA ASN A 182 -20.03 -9.10 -15.08
C ASN A 182 -19.65 -7.61 -15.22
N ASP A 183 -19.02 -6.99 -14.22
CA ASP A 183 -18.61 -5.59 -14.22
C ASP A 183 -17.08 -5.40 -14.06
N LEU A 184 -16.33 -6.52 -14.05
CA LEU A 184 -14.87 -6.51 -13.90
C LEU A 184 -14.19 -6.87 -15.22
N HIS A 185 -13.06 -6.22 -15.49
CA HIS A 185 -12.21 -6.54 -16.63
C HIS A 185 -10.89 -7.18 -16.17
N CYS A 186 -10.17 -7.77 -17.11
CA CYS A 186 -8.89 -8.39 -16.82
C CYS A 186 -7.76 -7.38 -16.90
N GLU A 187 -6.99 -7.25 -15.83
CA GLU A 187 -5.73 -6.52 -15.81
C GLU A 187 -4.68 -7.37 -15.12
N GLY A 188 -3.64 -7.81 -15.83
CA GLY A 188 -2.54 -8.58 -15.24
C GLY A 188 -3.00 -9.84 -14.50
N ASN A 189 -3.84 -10.68 -15.12
CA ASN A 189 -4.38 -11.93 -14.56
C ASN A 189 -5.33 -11.78 -13.36
N ILE A 190 -5.77 -10.58 -13.02
CA ILE A 190 -6.76 -10.33 -11.97
C ILE A 190 -7.99 -9.58 -12.51
N CYS A 191 -9.15 -9.84 -11.93
CA CYS A 191 -10.41 -9.15 -12.18
C CYS A 191 -10.43 -7.83 -11.41
N VAL A 192 -10.53 -6.71 -12.13
CA VAL A 192 -10.46 -5.35 -11.59
C VAL A 192 -11.68 -4.53 -12.01
N ASP A 193 -12.11 -3.60 -11.16
CA ASP A 193 -13.18 -2.66 -11.49
C ASP A 193 -12.76 -1.76 -12.65
N GLU A 194 -13.69 -1.35 -13.52
CA GLU A 194 -13.40 -0.35 -14.55
C GLU A 194 -12.89 0.95 -13.91
N PRO A 195 -11.84 1.59 -14.48
CA PRO A 195 -11.47 2.92 -14.06
C PRO A 195 -12.67 3.86 -14.25
N PRO A 196 -12.91 4.83 -13.36
CA PRO A 196 -14.01 5.76 -13.51
C PRO A 196 -13.89 6.44 -14.87
N SER A 197 -14.85 6.18 -15.76
CA SER A 197 -14.89 6.79 -17.08
C SER A 197 -14.85 8.30 -16.93
N ALA A 198 -13.91 8.96 -17.60
CA ALA A 198 -13.70 10.41 -17.57
C ALA A 198 -14.80 11.17 -18.35
N THR A 199 -16.06 10.79 -18.18
CA THR A 199 -17.21 11.44 -18.80
C THR A 199 -18.35 11.50 -17.80
N GLU A 200 -18.43 12.59 -17.05
CA GLU A 200 -19.65 13.38 -16.82
C GLU A 200 -19.35 14.52 -15.83
N GLY A 201 -19.39 15.77 -16.30
CA GLY A 201 -19.18 16.92 -15.43
C GLY A 201 -18.90 18.28 -16.10
N THR A 202 -19.35 18.54 -17.33
CA THR A 202 -19.45 19.93 -17.82
C THR A 202 -20.87 20.45 -17.60
N THR A 203 -21.16 20.93 -16.39
CA THR A 203 -22.26 21.89 -16.21
C THR A 203 -21.73 23.27 -16.57
N GLU A 204 -22.08 23.75 -17.78
CA GLU A 204 -21.90 25.14 -18.18
C GLU A 204 -22.71 26.06 -17.25
N GLY A 205 -22.01 26.93 -16.52
CA GLY A 205 -22.60 28.09 -15.86
C GLY A 205 -22.78 29.25 -16.85
N PRO A 206 -23.76 30.17 -16.63
CA PRO A 206 -24.09 31.21 -17.61
C PRO A 206 -22.99 32.26 -17.76
N GLN A 207 -22.66 32.62 -19.01
CA GLN A 207 -21.73 33.68 -19.38
C GLN A 207 -22.15 35.06 -18.83
N PRO A 208 -21.22 35.89 -18.31
CA PRO A 208 -21.42 37.31 -18.16
C PRO A 208 -20.93 38.08 -19.41
N GLY A 209 -21.74 39.03 -19.85
CA GLY A 209 -21.55 39.86 -21.03
C GLY A 209 -20.35 40.80 -20.98
N THR A 210 -19.90 41.19 -22.17
CA THR A 210 -18.79 42.09 -22.45
C THR A 210 -19.30 43.51 -22.69
N ASP A 211 -18.76 44.49 -21.94
CA ASP A 211 -18.63 45.89 -22.38
C ASP A 211 -17.31 46.46 -21.82
N GLY A 212 -16.51 47.11 -22.68
CA GLY A 212 -15.08 47.48 -22.48
C GLY A 212 -14.82 48.71 -21.57
N PRO A 213 -13.70 49.48 -21.73
CA PRO A 213 -12.65 49.42 -22.74
C PRO A 213 -11.18 49.51 -22.22
N SER A 214 -10.25 49.36 -23.16
CA SER A 214 -8.78 49.35 -23.11
C SER A 214 -8.11 50.64 -22.57
N ILE A 215 -7.09 50.49 -21.71
CA ILE A 215 -6.02 51.49 -21.47
C ILE A 215 -4.65 50.77 -21.40
N ARG A 216 -3.62 51.38 -22.04
CA ARG A 216 -2.26 50.87 -22.31
C ARG A 216 -1.26 51.11 -21.16
N GLU A 217 -0.40 50.11 -20.92
CA GLU A 217 1.03 50.08 -20.46
C GLU A 217 1.52 50.95 -19.26
N PRO A 218 2.71 50.74 -18.64
CA PRO A 218 3.77 49.71 -18.83
C PRO A 218 4.29 49.04 -17.53
N CYS A 219 5.25 48.12 -17.69
CA CYS A 219 5.93 47.32 -16.66
C CYS A 219 6.76 48.12 -15.64
N HIS A 220 6.68 47.75 -14.34
CA HIS A 220 7.68 48.09 -13.31
C HIS A 220 7.78 47.04 -12.19
N GLY A 221 8.97 46.44 -12.06
CA GLY A 221 9.78 46.37 -10.82
C GLY A 221 9.32 45.56 -9.60
N ASP A 222 9.93 44.38 -9.47
CA ASP A 222 10.43 43.68 -8.27
C ASP A 222 9.89 44.00 -6.85
N ARG A 223 9.38 42.95 -6.19
CA ARG A 223 9.64 42.70 -4.77
C ARG A 223 9.68 41.19 -4.47
N GLN A 224 10.83 40.71 -4.01
CA GLN A 224 11.10 39.33 -3.59
C GLN A 224 10.57 39.03 -2.19
N GLU A 225 10.11 37.78 -1.99
CA GLU A 225 10.22 37.01 -0.74
C GLU A 225 10.46 35.52 -1.07
N PRO A 226 10.93 34.67 -0.13
CA PRO A 226 12.14 33.87 -0.32
C PRO A 226 11.85 32.44 -0.81
N ARG A 227 12.70 31.95 -1.72
CA ARG A 227 12.65 30.57 -2.23
C ARG A 227 13.22 29.58 -1.21
N ARG A 228 12.42 28.55 -0.92
CA ARG A 228 12.89 27.25 -0.42
C ARG A 228 13.87 26.63 -1.44
N ARG A 229 14.82 25.87 -0.92
CA ARG A 229 15.94 25.24 -1.61
C ARG A 229 15.43 24.10 -2.50
N ASP A 230 15.38 24.35 -3.80
CA ASP A 230 14.89 23.41 -4.82
C ASP A 230 16.05 22.58 -5.40
N ARG A 231 15.92 21.24 -5.38
CA ARG A 231 16.84 20.33 -6.07
C ARG A 231 16.44 20.32 -7.56
N ARG A 232 17.23 20.98 -8.40
CA ARG A 232 17.03 21.04 -9.85
C ARG A 232 17.29 19.69 -10.51
N GLU A 233 16.32 19.20 -11.27
CA GLU A 233 16.48 18.17 -12.29
C GLU A 233 17.38 18.66 -13.45
N PRO A 234 18.20 17.79 -14.06
CA PRO A 234 19.09 18.19 -15.14
C PRO A 234 18.36 18.18 -16.49
N HIS A 235 18.20 19.35 -17.12
CA HIS A 235 17.76 19.48 -18.51
C HIS A 235 18.95 19.59 -19.47
N CYS A 236 18.91 18.83 -20.58
CA CYS A 236 19.80 19.03 -21.72
C CYS A 236 19.39 20.28 -22.52
N ARG A 237 20.37 20.96 -23.15
CA ARG A 237 20.25 22.32 -23.71
C ARG A 237 19.18 22.53 -24.80
N ASP A 238 18.64 21.45 -25.38
CA ASP A 238 17.62 21.52 -26.42
C ASP A 238 16.19 21.29 -25.90
N GLY A 239 15.98 21.24 -24.58
CA GLY A 239 14.66 21.24 -23.96
C GLY A 239 13.83 19.98 -24.19
N ARG A 240 14.48 18.85 -24.50
CA ARG A 240 13.84 17.52 -24.55
C ARG A 240 14.38 16.63 -23.42
N GLU A 241 13.50 15.88 -22.78
CA GLU A 241 13.87 14.82 -21.84
C GLU A 241 14.71 13.74 -22.55
N PRO A 242 15.75 13.19 -21.90
CA PRO A 242 16.57 12.15 -22.49
C PRO A 242 15.78 10.83 -22.56
N HIS A 243 15.40 10.40 -23.76
CA HIS A 243 14.85 9.06 -24.01
C HIS A 243 15.92 8.15 -24.66
N CYS A 244 16.24 7.01 -24.03
CA CYS A 244 17.08 5.96 -24.65
C CYS A 244 16.24 5.20 -25.70
N ARG A 245 16.21 5.64 -26.96
CA ARG A 245 15.69 4.82 -28.08
C ARG A 245 16.84 4.06 -28.73
N ASP A 246 16.69 2.75 -28.88
CA ASP A 246 17.62 1.85 -29.58
C ASP A 246 19.00 1.64 -28.93
N GLY A 247 19.12 1.81 -27.60
CA GLY A 247 20.30 1.37 -26.84
C GLY A 247 21.60 2.15 -27.11
N ARG A 248 21.51 3.39 -27.61
CA ARG A 248 22.67 4.28 -27.77
C ARG A 248 22.59 5.48 -26.81
N GLU A 249 23.67 5.70 -26.06
CA GLU A 249 23.82 6.81 -25.11
C GLU A 249 23.96 8.18 -25.85
N PRO A 250 23.29 9.25 -25.40
CA PRO A 250 23.47 10.59 -25.95
C PRO A 250 24.74 11.25 -25.38
N HIS A 251 25.71 11.59 -26.26
CA HIS A 251 26.93 12.28 -25.85
C HIS A 251 26.65 13.71 -25.34
N CYS A 252 26.94 13.94 -24.05
CA CYS A 252 26.90 15.27 -23.42
C CYS A 252 28.34 15.77 -23.19
N ARG A 253 28.65 16.99 -23.66
CA ARG A 253 30.02 17.54 -23.77
C ARG A 253 30.73 17.79 -22.43
N ASP A 254 30.06 17.64 -21.29
CA ASP A 254 30.53 18.11 -19.99
C ASP A 254 30.94 16.96 -19.02
N GLY A 255 31.15 15.75 -19.53
CA GLY A 255 31.75 14.64 -18.78
C GLY A 255 30.88 14.07 -17.65
N ARG A 256 29.57 14.28 -17.70
CA ARG A 256 28.57 13.62 -16.84
C ARG A 256 27.60 12.85 -17.71
N GLU A 257 28.00 11.67 -18.16
CA GLU A 257 27.16 10.79 -18.96
C GLU A 257 26.28 9.92 -18.01
N PRO A 258 24.95 9.90 -18.19
CA PRO A 258 24.09 8.91 -17.55
C PRO A 258 24.17 7.57 -18.30
N HIS A 259 24.32 6.46 -17.59
CA HIS A 259 24.35 5.11 -18.18
C HIS A 259 22.93 4.59 -18.48
N CYS A 260 22.69 4.08 -19.69
CA CYS A 260 21.47 3.29 -19.97
C CYS A 260 21.72 1.83 -19.51
N ARG A 261 20.86 1.27 -18.66
CA ARG A 261 20.79 -0.18 -18.37
C ARG A 261 19.58 -0.77 -19.09
N ASP A 262 19.63 -2.06 -19.41
CA ASP A 262 18.54 -2.77 -20.12
C ASP A 262 17.17 -2.45 -19.50
N GLY A 263 16.32 -1.77 -20.27
CA GLY A 263 15.03 -1.23 -19.80
C GLY A 263 14.75 0.22 -20.23
N GLY A 264 15.77 1.00 -20.60
CA GLY A 264 15.60 2.31 -21.27
C GLY A 264 15.42 3.53 -20.35
N GLU A 265 15.72 3.41 -19.05
CA GLU A 265 15.63 4.52 -18.09
C GLU A 265 17.00 5.14 -17.74
N CYS A 266 17.06 6.47 -17.60
CA CYS A 266 18.27 7.23 -17.24
C CYS A 266 18.32 7.57 -15.75
N PHE A 267 19.48 7.36 -15.09
CA PHE A 267 19.72 7.72 -13.69
C PHE A 267 20.85 8.76 -13.53
N PRO A 268 20.73 9.73 -12.62
CA PRO A 268 21.83 10.64 -12.28
C PRO A 268 22.90 9.95 -11.41
N LEU A 269 24.18 10.23 -11.67
CA LEU A 269 25.31 9.77 -10.86
C LEU A 269 25.20 10.35 -9.43
N ARG A 270 25.41 9.50 -8.41
CA ARG A 270 25.46 9.90 -6.99
C ARG A 270 26.62 10.87 -6.72
#